data_AF-A0AAD3XH35-F1
#
_entry.id   AF-A0AAD3XH35-F1
#
_cell.length_a   1.000
_cell.length_b   1.000
_cell.length_c   1.000
_cell.angle_alpha   90.00
_cell.angle_beta   90.00
_cell.angle_gamma   90.00
#
_symmetry.space_group_name_H-M   'P 1'
#
loop_
_entity.id
_entity.type
_entity.pdbx_description
1 polymer ?
#
loop_
_entity_poly.entity_id
_entity_poly.type
_entity_poly.pdbx_seq_one_letter_code
_entity_poly.pdbx_strand_id
1 'polypeptide(L)'
;MVECMKRVAKTMDVEGLTVEERNLFSVVGARRASWRIVSSIEQKEESRGNEDHVTTIKKFRDNIEAELSRICGEICQGKTGRSNRMP
;
A
#
# COMPACT_ATOMS: atom_id res chain seq x y z
N MET A 1 -1.40 -0.68 -7.89
CA MET A 1 -1.79 -0.65 -6.46
C MET A 1 -3.30 -0.74 -6.23
N VAL A 2 -4.11 0.19 -6.75
CA VAL A 2 -5.58 0.23 -6.53
C VAL A 2 -6.28 -1.04 -7.03
N GLU A 3 -5.83 -1.58 -8.15
CA GLU A 3 -6.40 -2.81 -8.72
C GLU A 3 -6.08 -4.06 -7.89
N CYS A 4 -4.85 -4.21 -7.39
CA CYS A 4 -4.55 -5.30 -6.45
C CYS A 4 -5.33 -5.15 -5.15
N MET A 5 -5.51 -3.94 -4.61
CA MET A 5 -6.34 -3.74 -3.41
C MET A 5 -7.82 -4.03 -3.67
N LYS A 6 -8.34 -3.70 -4.85
CA LYS A 6 -9.70 -4.09 -5.26
C LYS A 6 -9.82 -5.61 -5.43
N ARG A 7 -8.83 -6.28 -6.03
CA ARG A 7 -8.81 -7.74 -6.18
C ARG A 7 -8.73 -8.42 -4.82
N VAL A 8 -7.84 -7.98 -3.94
CA VAL A 8 -7.70 -8.46 -2.56
C VAL A 8 -9.03 -8.28 -1.81
N ALA A 9 -9.63 -7.09 -1.84
CA ALA A 9 -10.93 -6.83 -1.23
C ALA A 9 -12.08 -7.67 -1.82
N LYS A 10 -12.05 -7.97 -3.13
CA LYS A 10 -13.07 -8.81 -3.81
C LYS A 10 -12.89 -10.31 -3.58
N THR A 11 -11.66 -10.80 -3.42
CA THR A 11 -11.37 -12.21 -3.10
C THR A 11 -11.56 -12.54 -1.61
N MET A 12 -11.93 -11.54 -0.80
CA MET A 12 -12.02 -11.61 0.64
C MET A 12 -13.43 -11.22 1.08
N ASP A 13 -14.41 -12.10 0.82
CA ASP A 13 -15.50 -12.20 1.77
C ASP A 13 -14.87 -12.50 3.15
N VAL A 14 -15.23 -11.69 4.13
CA VAL A 14 -14.45 -11.39 5.35
C VAL A 14 -14.23 -12.60 6.28
N GLU A 15 -14.84 -13.74 5.97
CA GLU A 15 -14.84 -14.96 6.78
C GLU A 15 -13.60 -15.87 6.60
N GLY A 16 -12.76 -15.65 5.59
CA GLY A 16 -11.63 -16.55 5.27
C GLY A 16 -10.22 -16.03 5.60
N LEU A 17 -10.10 -14.87 6.25
CA LEU A 17 -8.82 -14.20 6.49
C LEU A 17 -8.09 -14.74 7.73
N THR A 18 -6.87 -15.24 7.53
CA THR A 18 -5.98 -15.63 8.63
C THR A 18 -5.48 -14.41 9.42
N VAL A 19 -5.04 -14.62 10.66
CA VAL A 19 -4.56 -13.54 11.55
C VAL A 19 -3.37 -12.82 10.92
N GLU A 20 -2.48 -13.55 10.24
CA GLU A 20 -1.32 -13.00 9.53
C GLU A 20 -1.73 -12.09 8.37
N GLU A 21 -2.72 -12.48 7.57
CA GLU A 21 -3.22 -11.67 6.45
C GLU A 21 -3.93 -10.40 6.93
N ARG A 22 -4.68 -10.49 8.05
CA ARG A 22 -5.32 -9.33 8.67
C ARG A 22 -4.28 -8.35 9.24
N ASN A 23 -3.23 -8.86 9.89
CA ASN A 23 -2.15 -8.02 10.39
C ASN A 23 -1.38 -7.36 9.23
N LEU A 24 -1.09 -8.10 8.17
CA LEU A 24 -0.48 -7.55 6.96
C LEU A 24 -1.36 -6.45 6.33
N PHE A 25 -2.68 -6.63 6.34
CA PHE A 25 -3.60 -5.59 5.88
C PHE A 25 -3.60 -4.35 6.78
N SER A 26 -3.58 -4.51 8.11
CA SER A 26 -3.42 -3.39 9.05
C SER A 26 -2.11 -2.64 8.82
N VAL A 27 -1.02 -3.36 8.55
CA VAL A 27 0.28 -2.79 8.18
C VAL A 27 0.15 -1.95 6.90
N VAL A 28 -0.44 -2.50 5.84
CA VAL A 28 -0.67 -1.78 4.57
C VAL A 28 -1.58 -0.55 4.77
N GLY A 29 -2.62 -0.65 5.61
CA GLY A 29 -3.51 0.46 5.95
C GLY A 29 -2.77 1.61 6.64
N ALA A 30 -1.90 1.31 7.60
CA ALA A 30 -1.06 2.30 8.27
C ALA A 30 -0.09 3.01 7.30
N ARG A 31 0.52 2.26 6.37
CA ARG A 31 1.42 2.85 5.36
C ARG A 31 0.66 3.74 4.36
N ARG A 32 -0.56 3.37 3.96
CA ARG A 32 -1.43 4.25 3.15
C ARG A 32 -1.84 5.52 3.89
N ALA A 33 -2.07 5.45 5.20
CA ALA A 33 -2.35 6.63 6.01
C ALA A 33 -1.12 7.55 6.08
N SER A 34 0.06 6.98 6.31
CA SER A 34 1.33 7.70 6.27
C SER A 34 1.58 8.38 4.92
N TRP A 35 1.40 7.66 3.80
CA TRP A 35 1.53 8.23 2.45
C TRP A 35 0.60 9.44 2.23
N ARG A 36 -0.67 9.36 2.67
CA ARG A 36 -1.61 10.49 2.58
C ARG A 36 -1.16 11.70 3.40
N ILE A 37 -0.61 11.47 4.59
CA ILE A 37 -0.08 12.55 5.43
C ILE A 37 1.12 13.20 4.74
N VAL A 38 2.05 12.40 4.21
CA VAL A 38 3.24 12.88 3.50
C VAL A 38 2.85 13.70 2.27
N SER A 39 1.92 13.24 1.44
CA SER A 39 1.42 14.02 0.29
C SER A 39 0.72 15.32 0.71
N SER A 40 0.03 15.34 1.84
CA SER A 40 -0.56 16.58 2.35
C SER A 40 0.52 17.58 2.83
N ILE A 41 1.62 17.08 3.40
CA ILE A 41 2.77 17.89 3.78
C ILE A 41 3.51 18.39 2.53
N GLU A 42 3.68 17.55 1.51
CA GLU A 42 4.27 17.91 0.21
C GLU A 42 3.54 19.12 -0.40
N GLN A 43 2.21 19.06 -0.52
CA GLN A 43 1.41 20.17 -1.05
C GLN A 43 1.53 21.44 -0.20
N LYS A 44 1.57 21.31 1.13
CA LYS A 44 1.75 22.47 2.02
C LYS A 44 3.12 23.12 1.82
N GLU A 45 4.19 22.33 1.69
CA GLU A 45 5.54 22.87 1.48
C GLU A 45 5.73 23.42 0.05
N GLU A 46 5.08 22.82 -0.95
CA GLU A 46 5.04 23.35 -2.32
C GLU A 46 4.36 24.72 -2.36
N SER A 47 3.24 24.91 -1.63
CA SER A 47 2.59 26.22 -1.50
C SER A 47 3.42 27.27 -0.76
N ARG A 48 4.43 26.85 0.01
CA ARG A 48 5.38 27.73 0.71
C ARG A 48 6.60 28.09 -0.13
N GLY A 49 6.75 27.50 -1.33
CA GLY A 49 7.89 27.72 -2.22
C GLY A 49 9.19 27.07 -1.76
N ASN A 50 9.11 26.05 -0.90
CA ASN A 50 10.27 25.44 -0.26
C ASN A 50 10.78 24.22 -1.06
N GLU A 51 11.38 24.46 -2.22
CA GLU A 51 11.70 23.43 -3.23
C GLU A 51 12.65 22.33 -2.72
N ASP A 52 13.61 22.65 -1.85
CA ASP A 52 14.53 21.67 -1.24
C ASP A 52 13.79 20.66 -0.36
N HIS A 53 12.81 21.15 0.41
CA HIS A 53 11.98 20.32 1.27
C HIS A 53 11.02 19.47 0.44
N VAL A 54 10.40 20.03 -0.60
CA VAL A 54 9.54 19.29 -1.54
C VAL A 54 10.31 18.15 -2.20
N THR A 55 11.56 18.37 -2.60
CA THR A 55 12.40 17.33 -3.23
C THR A 55 12.69 16.17 -2.27
N THR A 56 12.97 16.48 -1.00
CA THR A 56 13.20 15.47 0.04
C THR A 56 11.92 14.70 0.37
N ILE A 57 10.78 15.40 0.47
CA ILE A 57 9.46 14.80 0.73
C ILE A 57 9.03 13.89 -0.43
N LYS A 58 9.26 14.30 -1.68
CA LYS A 58 9.01 13.48 -2.88
C LYS A 58 9.78 12.16 -2.83
N LYS A 59 11.08 12.19 -2.53
CA LYS A 59 11.88 10.96 -2.36
C LYS A 59 11.32 10.05 -1.27
N PHE A 60 10.90 10.62 -0.14
CA PHE A 60 10.31 9.83 0.94
C PHE A 60 8.97 9.21 0.54
N ARG A 61 8.12 9.97 -0.17
CA ARG A 61 6.85 9.48 -0.73
C ARG A 61 7.08 8.33 -1.71
N ASP A 62 8.06 8.45 -2.59
CA ASP A 62 8.37 7.44 -3.60
C ASP A 62 8.88 6.14 -2.95
N ASN A 63 9.67 6.23 -1.88
CA ASN A 63 10.07 5.06 -1.08
C ASN A 63 8.85 4.34 -0.45
N ILE A 64 7.91 5.10 0.14
CA ILE A 64 6.68 4.53 0.70
C ILE A 64 5.85 3.86 -0.39
N GLU A 65 5.77 4.48 -1.58
CA GLU A 65 5.04 3.92 -2.71
C GLU A 65 5.69 2.63 -3.24
N ALA A 66 7.02 2.59 -3.31
CA ALA A 66 7.76 1.38 -3.69
C ALA A 66 7.52 0.22 -2.71
N GLU A 67 7.58 0.47 -1.40
CA GLU A 67 7.25 -0.53 -0.37
C GLU A 67 5.80 -1.00 -0.48
N LEU A 68 4.86 -0.06 -0.61
CA LEU A 68 3.44 -0.36 -0.79
C LEU A 68 3.18 -1.20 -2.04
N SER A 69 3.86 -0.88 -3.15
CA SER A 69 3.76 -1.64 -4.41
C SER A 69 4.32 -3.04 -4.25
N ARG A 70 5.48 -3.20 -3.57
CA ARG A 70 6.08 -4.50 -3.29
C ARG A 70 5.17 -5.38 -2.44
N ILE A 71 4.67 -4.85 -1.32
CA ILE A 71 3.76 -5.59 -0.42
C ILE A 71 2.45 -5.94 -1.15
N CYS A 72 1.88 -5.00 -1.92
CA CYS A 72 0.70 -5.30 -2.73
C CYS A 72 0.98 -6.38 -3.78
N GLY A 73 2.16 -6.37 -4.40
CA GLY A 73 2.60 -7.38 -5.36
C GLY A 73 2.73 -8.76 -4.73
N GLU A 74 3.37 -8.85 -3.56
CA GLU A 74 3.50 -10.08 -2.76
C GLU A 74 2.12 -10.66 -2.42
N ILE A 75 1.15 -9.82 -2.00
CA ILE A 75 -0.22 -10.26 -1.70
C ILE A 75 -0.96 -10.73 -2.98
N CYS A 76 -0.84 -9.99 -4.08
CA CYS A 76 -1.51 -10.30 -5.35
C CYS A 76 -0.98 -11.61 -5.96
N GLN A 77 0.33 -11.83 -5.90
CA GLN A 77 0.98 -13.05 -6.40
C GLN A 77 0.76 -14.24 -5.46
N GLY A 78 0.84 -14.04 -4.14
CA GLY A 78 0.69 -15.08 -3.13
C GLY A 78 -0.69 -15.77 -3.14
N LYS A 79 -1.75 -15.10 -3.60
CA LYS A 79 -3.10 -15.70 -3.70
C LYS A 79 -3.33 -16.48 -5.00
N THR A 80 -2.50 -16.30 -6.02
CA THR A 80 -2.66 -17.02 -7.30
C THR A 80 -2.20 -18.49 -7.20
N GLY A 81 -1.42 -18.84 -6.18
CA GLY A 81 -0.92 -20.20 -5.96
C GLY A 81 -1.83 -21.15 -5.16
N ARG A 82 -2.93 -20.68 -4.56
CA ARG A 82 -3.87 -21.55 -3.80
C ARG A 82 -5.08 -22.05 -4.58
N SER A 83 -5.34 -21.52 -5.78
CA SER A 83 -6.49 -21.95 -6.60
C SER A 83 -6.19 -23.13 -7.54
N ASN A 84 -4.94 -23.64 -7.57
CA ASN A 84 -4.55 -24.73 -8.48
C ASN A 84 -4.17 -26.04 -7.77
N ARG A 85 -4.75 -26.28 -6.59
CA ARG A 85 -4.60 -27.55 -5.88
C ARG A 85 -5.96 -28.04 -5.40
N MET A 86 -6.77 -28.54 -6.32
CA MET A 86 -7.66 -29.66 -6.05
C MET A 86 -7.51 -30.69 -7.19
N PRO A 87 -7.50 -31.99 -6.86
CA PRO A 87 -7.32 -33.09 -7.81
C PRO A 87 -8.49 -33.27 -8.77
#